data_AF-A0A8X7WWX1-F1
#
_entry.id   AF-A0A8X7WWX1-F1
#
_cell.length_a   1.000
_cell.length_b   1.000
_cell.length_c   1.000
_cell.angle_alpha   90.00
_cell.angle_beta   90.00
_cell.angle_gamma   90.00
#
_symmetry.space_group_name_H-M   'P 1'
#
loop_
_entity.id
_entity.type
_entity.pdbx_description
1 polymer ?
#
loop_
_entity_poly.entity_id
_entity_poly.type
_entity_poly.pdbx_seq_one_letter_code
_entity_poly.pdbx_strand_id
1 'polypeptide(L)'
;MQQSLAYDFSSEENSHKWRGLFVPSLQKVQKQVHPSLSAKEDGLQYIEVLILQLLNMLCVAQPRTIQDVEERVQKTFPHPIDKWAIADALSAIEKRKRRNPLLLPVDKIHPLLKEVLGYKIDYHVSLYIVAVLEYISADILKLAGNYVGNIRHYEISQQDIKVSMCADKVLMDMFDQDEDIGLESQCGDEPSSTGEVTYDDLVRAEIAEERQYLRELNLIIKVFRDAFFFNTKLFTPTDIEVIFSNILDIHELTVKLLGLIEDAVEMTADDSPHPLVGSCFEDLAEEQAFDPYETFSQDILSRQYHEHFSNLMAKPAVAHHFQSIAEGFKEAVQYVLPQLMMVPVYHCLHYFELLQQLQDNSQDEDDQECLKQAITALLNLQSSMERIYSKHLPRRKPG
;
A
#
# COMPACT_ATOMS: atom_id res chain seq x y z
N MET A 1 -13.75 32.15 -34.40
CA MET A 1 -12.55 32.02 -33.56
C MET A 1 -12.09 30.59 -33.65
N GLN A 2 -10.85 30.39 -34.07
CA GLN A 2 -10.22 29.08 -34.30
C GLN A 2 -10.16 28.32 -32.97
N GLN A 3 -10.81 27.15 -32.88
CA GLN A 3 -10.52 26.18 -31.81
C GLN A 3 -9.03 25.85 -31.93
N SER A 4 -8.22 26.10 -30.89
CA SER A 4 -6.84 25.64 -30.89
C SER A 4 -6.88 24.12 -30.85
N LEU A 5 -6.40 23.45 -31.91
CA LEU A 5 -6.19 22.01 -31.88
C LEU A 5 -5.30 21.68 -30.68
N ALA A 6 -5.72 20.72 -29.85
CA ALA A 6 -4.91 20.19 -28.77
C ALA A 6 -3.56 19.70 -29.34
N TYR A 7 -2.47 19.94 -28.61
CA TYR A 7 -1.15 19.52 -29.06
C TYR A 7 -1.06 17.99 -29.07
N ASP A 8 -0.85 17.41 -30.25
CA ASP A 8 -0.73 15.97 -30.39
C ASP A 8 0.71 15.51 -30.13
N PHE A 9 0.92 14.99 -28.91
CA PHE A 9 2.18 14.39 -28.45
C PHE A 9 2.59 13.14 -29.24
N SER A 10 1.63 12.46 -29.87
CA SER A 10 1.82 11.19 -30.59
C SER A 10 2.06 11.37 -32.09
N SER A 11 1.84 12.57 -32.64
CA SER A 11 2.12 12.89 -34.05
C SER A 11 3.56 12.57 -34.43
N GLU A 12 3.79 12.12 -35.68
CA GLU A 12 5.13 11.77 -36.18
C GLU A 12 6.15 12.92 -36.01
N GLU A 13 5.68 14.16 -36.11
CA GLU A 13 6.52 15.36 -35.94
C GLU A 13 6.89 15.62 -34.48
N ASN A 14 6.07 15.25 -33.49
CA ASN A 14 6.34 15.56 -32.07
C ASN A 14 6.80 14.34 -31.25
N SER A 15 6.48 13.12 -31.68
CA SER A 15 6.78 11.88 -30.97
C SER A 15 8.27 11.75 -30.62
N HIS A 16 9.16 12.15 -31.52
CA HIS A 16 10.61 12.08 -31.30
C HIS A 16 11.13 13.03 -30.20
N LYS A 17 10.35 14.06 -29.81
CA LYS A 17 10.70 15.01 -28.74
C LYS A 17 10.27 14.51 -27.37
N TRP A 18 9.19 13.74 -27.31
CA TRP A 18 8.53 13.33 -26.05
C TRP A 18 8.79 11.87 -25.68
N ARG A 19 8.92 10.98 -26.67
CA ARG A 19 9.12 9.55 -26.43
C ARG A 19 10.46 9.29 -25.74
N GLY A 20 10.43 8.62 -24.60
CA GLY A 20 11.58 8.33 -23.75
C GLY A 20 12.14 9.54 -23.01
N LEU A 21 11.46 10.69 -23.04
CA LEU A 21 11.92 11.89 -22.34
C LEU A 21 11.86 11.70 -20.81
N PHE A 22 10.79 11.04 -20.34
CA PHE A 22 10.51 10.84 -18.93
C PHE A 22 11.06 9.52 -18.40
N VAL A 23 11.16 8.47 -19.24
CA VAL A 23 11.58 7.11 -18.83
C VAL A 23 12.83 7.09 -17.93
N PRO A 24 13.96 7.76 -18.25
CA PRO A 24 15.15 7.74 -17.40
C PRO A 24 14.94 8.41 -16.03
N SER A 25 14.05 9.40 -15.95
CA SER A 25 13.71 10.09 -14.71
C SER A 25 12.69 9.29 -13.89
N LEU A 26 11.71 8.67 -14.55
CA LEU A 26 10.72 7.79 -13.92
C LEU A 26 11.38 6.58 -13.25
N GLN A 27 12.44 6.02 -13.86
CA GLN A 27 13.25 4.98 -13.22
C GLN A 27 13.86 5.46 -11.89
N LYS A 28 14.30 6.71 -11.82
CA LYS A 28 14.86 7.29 -10.58
C LYS A 28 13.76 7.54 -9.55
N VAL A 29 12.59 8.02 -9.98
CA VAL A 29 11.42 8.21 -9.11
C VAL A 29 11.00 6.86 -8.52
N GLN A 30 10.94 5.81 -9.33
CA GLN A 30 10.62 4.45 -8.89
C GLN A 30 11.56 3.99 -7.77
N LYS A 31 12.88 4.18 -7.95
CA LYS A 31 13.87 3.84 -6.92
C LYS A 31 13.80 4.69 -5.66
N GLN A 32 13.29 5.92 -5.74
CA GLN A 32 13.05 6.74 -4.55
C GLN A 32 11.85 6.23 -3.74
N VAL A 33 10.81 5.76 -4.42
CA VAL A 33 9.56 5.32 -3.79
C VAL A 33 9.65 3.88 -3.29
N HIS A 34 10.20 2.97 -4.10
CA HIS A 34 10.34 1.55 -3.83
C HIS A 34 11.76 1.05 -4.16
N PRO A 35 12.75 1.23 -3.25
CA PRO A 35 14.15 0.90 -3.52
C PRO A 35 14.39 -0.58 -3.85
N SER A 36 13.59 -1.46 -3.24
CA SER A 36 13.68 -2.93 -3.34
C SER A 36 13.08 -3.50 -4.63
N LEU A 37 12.29 -2.72 -5.38
CA LEU A 37 11.63 -3.18 -6.60
C LEU A 37 12.38 -2.69 -7.84
N SER A 38 12.27 -3.38 -8.96
CA SER A 38 12.57 -2.85 -10.31
C SER A 38 11.28 -2.42 -11.02
N ALA A 39 11.41 -1.64 -12.09
CA ALA A 39 10.31 -1.39 -13.02
C ALA A 39 10.78 -1.75 -14.43
N LYS A 40 9.92 -2.45 -15.16
CA LYS A 40 10.14 -2.77 -16.57
C LYS A 40 9.99 -1.52 -17.44
N GLU A 41 10.68 -1.54 -18.57
CA GLU A 41 10.66 -0.43 -19.50
C GLU A 41 9.26 -0.16 -20.08
N ASP A 42 8.45 -1.21 -20.31
CA ASP A 42 7.06 -1.11 -20.77
C ASP A 42 6.17 -0.35 -19.78
N GLY A 43 6.33 -0.61 -18.48
CA GLY A 43 5.63 0.09 -17.40
C GLY A 43 6.02 1.56 -17.33
N LEU A 44 7.31 1.88 -17.46
CA LEU A 44 7.77 3.27 -17.47
C LEU A 44 7.31 4.03 -18.72
N GLN A 45 7.30 3.38 -19.88
CA GLN A 45 6.75 3.95 -21.11
C GLN A 45 5.25 4.19 -20.99
N TYR A 46 4.51 3.30 -20.33
CA TYR A 46 3.09 3.51 -20.07
C TYR A 46 2.83 4.70 -19.15
N ILE A 47 3.61 4.85 -18.07
CA ILE A 47 3.52 6.03 -17.18
C ILE A 47 3.86 7.30 -17.96
N GLU A 48 4.86 7.28 -18.84
CA GLU A 48 5.17 8.43 -19.70
C GLU A 48 3.95 8.88 -20.52
N VAL A 49 3.18 7.95 -21.09
CA VAL A 49 1.95 8.27 -21.81
C VAL A 49 0.92 8.96 -20.91
N LEU A 50 0.69 8.43 -19.70
CA LEU A 50 -0.23 9.04 -18.72
C LEU A 50 0.22 10.45 -18.32
N ILE A 51 1.51 10.64 -18.07
CA ILE A 51 2.07 11.95 -17.69
C ILE A 51 1.98 12.96 -18.84
N LEU A 52 2.09 12.52 -20.09
CA LEU A 52 1.85 13.37 -21.26
C LEU A 52 0.37 13.75 -21.42
N GLN A 53 -0.56 12.82 -21.17
CA GLN A 53 -1.99 13.12 -21.14
C GLN A 53 -2.31 14.17 -20.06
N LEU A 54 -1.72 14.00 -18.87
CA LEU A 54 -1.85 14.97 -17.79
C LEU A 54 -1.28 16.35 -18.17
N LEU A 55 -0.10 16.37 -18.80
CA LEU A 55 0.50 17.61 -19.30
C LEU A 55 -0.40 18.33 -20.29
N ASN A 56 -1.03 17.58 -21.21
CA ASN A 56 -2.01 18.13 -22.14
C ASN A 56 -3.18 18.77 -21.39
N MET A 57 -3.77 18.03 -20.44
CA MET A 57 -4.91 18.46 -19.65
C MET A 57 -4.63 19.78 -18.90
N LEU A 58 -3.42 19.94 -18.36
CA LEU A 58 -2.97 21.17 -17.71
C LEU A 58 -2.76 22.31 -18.72
N CYS A 59 -2.19 22.02 -19.90
CA CYS A 59 -1.88 23.03 -20.92
C CYS A 59 -3.10 23.54 -21.69
N VAL A 60 -4.19 22.76 -21.78
CA VAL A 60 -5.44 23.18 -22.44
C VAL A 60 -5.99 24.48 -21.85
N ALA A 61 -5.77 24.74 -20.55
CA ALA A 61 -6.19 25.97 -19.88
C ALA A 61 -5.34 27.21 -20.26
N GLN A 62 -4.28 27.03 -21.06
CA GLN A 62 -3.31 28.07 -21.44
C GLN A 62 -2.81 28.89 -20.23
N PRO A 63 -2.23 28.24 -19.20
CA PRO A 63 -1.79 28.93 -17.98
C PRO A 63 -0.63 29.89 -18.24
N ARG A 64 -0.70 31.11 -17.69
CA ARG A 64 0.35 32.13 -17.80
C ARG A 64 1.08 32.37 -16.50
N THR A 65 0.46 32.05 -15.38
CA THR A 65 0.98 32.23 -14.02
C THR A 65 0.90 30.92 -13.25
N ILE A 66 1.62 30.84 -12.12
CA ILE A 66 1.54 29.69 -11.21
C ILE A 66 0.11 29.51 -10.70
N GLN A 67 -0.57 30.62 -10.41
CA GLN A 67 -1.96 30.61 -9.94
C GLN A 67 -2.91 30.00 -10.98
N ASP A 68 -2.70 30.26 -12.28
CA ASP A 68 -3.54 29.65 -13.33
C ASP A 68 -3.39 28.12 -13.35
N VAL A 69 -2.16 27.62 -13.10
CA VAL A 69 -1.91 26.17 -13.01
C VAL A 69 -2.54 25.59 -11.75
N GLU A 70 -2.42 26.27 -10.60
CA GLU A 70 -3.04 25.85 -9.35
C GLU A 70 -4.56 25.76 -9.47
N GLU A 71 -5.20 26.79 -10.02
CA GLU A 71 -6.65 26.79 -10.29
C GLU A 71 -7.06 25.66 -11.24
N ARG A 72 -6.21 25.33 -12.22
CA ARG A 72 -6.47 24.20 -13.12
C ARG A 72 -6.40 22.88 -12.38
N VAL A 73 -5.37 22.67 -11.55
CA VAL A 73 -5.23 21.46 -10.72
C VAL A 73 -6.43 21.30 -9.80
N GLN A 74 -6.82 22.34 -9.05
CA GLN A 74 -7.99 22.30 -8.15
C GLN A 74 -9.31 21.93 -8.85
N LYS A 75 -9.46 22.30 -10.13
CA LYS A 75 -10.68 22.05 -10.90
C LYS A 75 -10.72 20.68 -11.58
N THR A 76 -9.57 20.03 -11.77
CA THR A 76 -9.46 18.83 -12.61
C THR A 76 -8.99 17.59 -11.86
N PHE A 77 -8.22 17.78 -10.79
CA PHE A 77 -7.74 16.68 -9.96
C PHE A 77 -8.82 16.35 -8.93
N PRO A 78 -9.17 15.07 -8.72
CA PRO A 78 -10.14 14.71 -7.69
C PRO A 78 -9.61 15.01 -6.28
N HIS A 79 -10.52 15.09 -5.31
CA HIS A 79 -10.13 15.22 -3.91
C HIS A 79 -9.70 13.84 -3.35
N PRO A 80 -8.60 13.71 -2.56
CA PRO A 80 -7.72 14.76 -2.05
C PRO A 80 -6.44 15.04 -2.85
N ILE A 81 -6.20 14.34 -3.97
CA ILE A 81 -4.93 14.42 -4.70
C ILE A 81 -4.61 15.84 -5.18
N ASP A 82 -5.65 16.65 -5.45
CA ASP A 82 -5.56 18.08 -5.73
C ASP A 82 -4.74 18.86 -4.69
N LYS A 83 -5.07 18.72 -3.40
CA LYS A 83 -4.44 19.48 -2.31
C LYS A 83 -2.98 19.07 -2.11
N TRP A 84 -2.68 17.77 -2.20
CA TRP A 84 -1.33 17.26 -2.01
C TRP A 84 -0.41 17.64 -3.17
N ALA A 85 -0.90 17.56 -4.41
CA ALA A 85 -0.15 17.96 -5.60
C ALA A 85 0.22 19.45 -5.56
N ILE A 86 -0.72 20.32 -5.15
CA ILE A 86 -0.48 21.76 -5.00
C ILE A 86 0.56 22.03 -3.92
N ALA A 87 0.43 21.39 -2.76
CA ALA A 87 1.37 21.57 -1.65
C ALA A 87 2.80 21.14 -2.01
N ASP A 88 2.98 20.01 -2.70
CA ASP A 88 4.31 19.57 -3.13
C ASP A 88 4.90 20.49 -4.20
N ALA A 89 4.08 20.90 -5.18
CA ALA A 89 4.50 21.81 -6.23
C ALA A 89 4.90 23.19 -5.70
N LEU A 90 4.18 23.74 -4.72
CA LEU A 90 4.56 24.99 -4.03
C LEU A 90 5.88 24.82 -3.28
N SER A 91 6.06 23.71 -2.55
CA SER A 91 7.33 23.43 -1.86
C SER A 91 8.51 23.28 -2.84
N ALA A 92 8.28 22.88 -4.09
CA ALA A 92 9.32 22.79 -5.11
C ALA A 92 9.80 24.17 -5.58
N ILE A 93 8.96 25.21 -5.51
CA ILE A 93 9.30 26.59 -5.91
C ILE A 93 9.91 27.40 -4.78
N GLU A 94 9.40 27.26 -3.55
CA GLU A 94 9.81 28.11 -2.43
C GLU A 94 11.23 27.82 -1.92
N LYS A 95 11.68 26.56 -2.01
CA LYS A 95 12.96 26.14 -1.42
C LYS A 95 14.07 26.17 -2.46
N ARG A 96 14.89 27.23 -2.45
CA ARG A 96 16.19 27.31 -3.16
C ARG A 96 17.18 26.18 -2.77
N LYS A 97 16.88 25.37 -1.76
CA LYS A 97 17.63 24.17 -1.35
C LYS A 97 16.64 23.06 -0.96
N ARG A 98 16.06 22.35 -1.94
CA ARG A 98 15.47 21.03 -1.68
C ARG A 98 16.59 20.06 -1.27
N ARG A 99 16.28 19.09 -0.41
CA ARG A 99 17.18 17.96 -0.12
C ARG A 99 17.36 17.08 -1.37
N ASN A 100 16.34 17.02 -2.25
CA ASN A 100 16.33 16.30 -3.53
C ASN A 100 15.74 17.19 -4.66
N PRO A 101 16.49 17.66 -5.65
CA PRO A 101 15.93 18.41 -6.79
C PRO A 101 14.90 17.57 -7.56
N LEU A 102 14.04 18.22 -8.36
CA LEU A 102 13.14 17.52 -9.29
C LEU A 102 13.96 16.57 -10.16
N LEU A 103 13.49 15.34 -10.30
CA LEU A 103 14.09 14.30 -11.12
C LEU A 103 13.69 14.43 -12.59
N LEU A 104 12.49 14.93 -12.86
CA LEU A 104 12.03 15.17 -14.23
C LEU A 104 12.83 16.32 -14.90
N PRO A 105 13.14 16.22 -16.21
CA PRO A 105 14.09 17.13 -16.86
C PRO A 105 13.45 18.49 -17.23
N VAL A 106 13.28 19.37 -16.24
CA VAL A 106 12.68 20.71 -16.40
C VAL A 106 13.33 21.50 -17.55
N ASP A 107 14.66 21.45 -17.67
CA ASP A 107 15.40 22.17 -18.71
C ASP A 107 15.06 21.71 -20.14
N LYS A 108 14.66 20.43 -20.30
CA LYS A 108 14.21 19.88 -21.59
C LYS A 108 12.73 20.13 -21.83
N ILE A 109 11.92 20.11 -20.77
CA ILE A 109 10.46 20.31 -20.85
C ILE A 109 10.12 21.79 -21.07
N HIS A 110 10.86 22.73 -20.47
CA HIS A 110 10.57 24.16 -20.56
C HIS A 110 10.57 24.71 -22.01
N PRO A 111 11.53 24.37 -22.89
CA PRO A 111 11.45 24.70 -24.32
C PRO A 111 10.22 24.10 -25.01
N LEU A 112 9.91 22.82 -24.73
CA LEU A 112 8.79 22.11 -25.34
C LEU A 112 7.43 22.69 -24.92
N LEU A 113 7.30 23.12 -23.66
CA LEU A 113 6.11 23.81 -23.17
C LEU A 113 5.79 25.09 -23.95
N LYS A 114 6.80 25.81 -24.45
CA LYS A 114 6.59 26.98 -25.30
C LYS A 114 5.99 26.60 -26.64
N GLU A 115 6.35 25.43 -27.17
CA GLU A 115 5.77 24.88 -28.41
C GLU A 115 4.33 24.42 -28.18
N VAL A 116 4.07 23.70 -27.08
CA VAL A 116 2.73 23.21 -26.70
C VAL A 116 1.76 24.36 -26.48
N LEU A 117 2.18 25.40 -25.76
CA LEU A 117 1.32 26.55 -25.41
C LEU A 117 1.25 27.62 -26.51
N GLY A 118 2.22 27.65 -27.43
CA GLY A 118 2.31 28.65 -28.49
C GLY A 118 2.73 30.06 -28.02
N TYR A 119 3.22 30.20 -26.78
CA TYR A 119 3.72 31.46 -26.24
C TYR A 119 4.90 31.29 -25.28
N LYS A 120 5.58 32.39 -24.96
CA LYS A 120 6.66 32.41 -23.96
C LYS A 120 6.08 32.26 -22.55
N ILE A 121 6.41 31.16 -21.90
CA ILE A 121 6.10 30.89 -20.49
C ILE A 121 7.32 31.20 -19.59
N ASP A 122 7.06 31.69 -18.38
CA ASP A 122 8.11 31.90 -17.37
C ASP A 122 8.66 30.56 -16.86
N TYR A 123 9.95 30.53 -16.52
CA TYR A 123 10.62 29.31 -16.05
C TYR A 123 10.00 28.77 -14.76
N HIS A 124 9.57 29.63 -13.83
CA HIS A 124 8.95 29.18 -12.58
C HIS A 124 7.57 28.56 -12.80
N VAL A 125 6.83 28.97 -13.83
CA VAL A 125 5.56 28.31 -14.18
C VAL A 125 5.83 26.93 -14.77
N SER A 126 6.87 26.78 -15.61
CA SER A 126 7.30 25.46 -16.10
C SER A 126 7.77 24.55 -14.96
N LEU A 127 8.51 25.10 -14.00
CA LEU A 127 8.94 24.38 -12.80
C LEU A 127 7.75 23.88 -11.99
N TYR A 128 6.70 24.70 -11.83
CA TYR A 128 5.47 24.30 -11.13
C TYR A 128 4.77 23.13 -11.83
N ILE A 129 4.58 23.23 -13.16
CA ILE A 129 3.93 22.19 -13.96
C ILE A 129 4.70 20.87 -13.80
N VAL A 130 6.02 20.89 -13.96
CA VAL A 130 6.85 19.68 -13.85
C VAL A 130 6.81 19.10 -12.43
N ALA A 131 6.73 19.94 -11.39
CA ALA A 131 6.57 19.46 -10.02
C ALA A 131 5.25 18.71 -9.82
N VAL A 132 4.14 19.20 -10.39
CA VAL A 132 2.84 18.49 -10.39
C VAL A 132 2.95 17.16 -11.14
N LEU A 133 3.60 17.13 -12.31
CA LEU A 133 3.81 15.88 -13.06
C LEU A 133 4.64 14.86 -12.27
N GLU A 134 5.71 15.31 -11.60
CA GLU A 134 6.57 14.43 -10.80
C GLU A 134 5.83 13.85 -9.59
N TYR A 135 5.00 14.66 -8.93
CA TYR A 135 4.16 14.20 -7.84
C TYR A 135 3.23 13.05 -8.28
N ILE A 136 2.51 13.23 -9.39
CA ILE A 136 1.62 12.19 -9.92
C ILE A 136 2.38 10.97 -10.42
N SER A 137 3.56 11.16 -11.02
CA SER A 137 4.44 10.07 -11.42
C SER A 137 4.84 9.21 -10.20
N ALA A 138 5.22 9.87 -9.10
CA ALA A 138 5.58 9.20 -7.86
C ALA A 138 4.38 8.49 -7.23
N ASP A 139 3.19 9.06 -7.29
CA ASP A 139 1.97 8.48 -6.73
C ASP A 139 1.53 7.21 -7.47
N ILE A 140 1.54 7.23 -8.81
CA ILE A 140 1.29 6.03 -9.65
C ILE A 140 2.30 4.92 -9.33
N LEU A 141 3.59 5.26 -9.28
CA LEU A 141 4.66 4.29 -8.97
C LEU A 141 4.55 3.77 -7.53
N LYS A 142 4.10 4.60 -6.58
CA LYS A 142 3.87 4.20 -5.20
C LYS A 142 2.75 3.19 -5.10
N LEU A 143 1.62 3.47 -5.75
CA LEU A 143 0.46 2.60 -5.81
C LEU A 143 0.79 1.26 -6.46
N ALA A 144 1.39 1.29 -7.66
CA ALA A 144 1.77 0.07 -8.38
C ALA A 144 2.82 -0.75 -7.60
N GLY A 145 3.82 -0.11 -6.99
CA GLY A 145 4.80 -0.82 -6.18
C GLY A 145 4.24 -1.38 -4.88
N ASN A 146 3.24 -0.74 -4.27
CA ASN A 146 2.51 -1.32 -3.14
C ASN A 146 1.75 -2.58 -3.58
N TYR A 147 1.04 -2.52 -4.71
CA TYR A 147 0.34 -3.66 -5.28
C TYR A 147 1.30 -4.83 -5.57
N VAL A 148 2.39 -4.57 -6.30
CA VAL A 148 3.42 -5.56 -6.66
C VAL A 148 4.08 -6.15 -5.41
N GLY A 149 4.38 -5.32 -4.41
CA GLY A 149 4.90 -5.78 -3.13
C GLY A 149 3.93 -6.70 -2.39
N ASN A 150 2.62 -6.43 -2.45
CA ASN A 150 1.60 -7.25 -1.80
C ASN A 150 1.45 -8.63 -2.45
N ILE A 151 1.59 -8.71 -3.78
CA ILE A 151 1.56 -9.99 -4.52
C ILE A 151 2.94 -10.69 -4.55
N ARG A 152 3.92 -10.20 -3.79
CA ARG A 152 5.28 -10.77 -3.66
C ARG A 152 6.06 -10.83 -4.98
N HIS A 153 5.75 -9.95 -5.93
CA HIS A 153 6.56 -9.74 -7.12
C HIS A 153 7.64 -8.67 -6.85
N TYR A 154 8.78 -8.77 -7.54
CA TYR A 154 9.92 -7.85 -7.35
C TYR A 154 10.08 -6.82 -8.48
N GLU A 155 9.20 -6.87 -9.48
CA GLU A 155 9.31 -6.08 -10.70
C GLU A 155 7.95 -5.54 -11.13
N ILE A 156 7.86 -4.22 -11.30
CA ILE A 156 6.65 -3.51 -11.71
C ILE A 156 6.54 -3.53 -13.24
N SER A 157 5.47 -4.16 -13.77
CA SER A 157 5.15 -4.18 -15.19
C SER A 157 4.04 -3.18 -15.56
N GLN A 158 3.81 -2.99 -16.86
CA GLN A 158 2.66 -2.22 -17.35
C GLN A 158 1.32 -2.76 -16.82
N GLN A 159 1.18 -4.08 -16.73
CA GLN A 159 -0.08 -4.70 -16.29
C GLN A 159 -0.37 -4.39 -14.82
N ASP A 160 0.65 -4.41 -13.97
CA ASP A 160 0.53 -4.08 -12.55
C ASP A 160 0.07 -2.63 -12.34
N ILE A 161 0.60 -1.72 -13.16
CA ILE A 161 0.19 -0.30 -13.15
C ILE A 161 -1.29 -0.19 -13.53
N LYS A 162 -1.74 -0.87 -14.59
CA LYS A 162 -3.15 -0.86 -15.00
C LYS A 162 -4.06 -1.41 -13.89
N VAL A 163 -3.75 -2.58 -13.35
CA VAL A 163 -4.57 -3.23 -12.31
C VAL A 163 -4.66 -2.35 -11.06
N SER A 164 -3.52 -1.83 -10.60
CA SER A 164 -3.48 -0.98 -9.42
C SER A 164 -4.24 0.34 -9.61
N MET A 165 -4.12 0.98 -10.79
CA MET A 165 -4.90 2.18 -11.12
C MET A 165 -6.41 1.91 -11.22
N CYS A 166 -6.83 0.76 -11.76
CA CYS A 166 -8.26 0.40 -11.79
C CYS A 166 -8.86 0.24 -10.39
N ALA A 167 -8.04 -0.11 -9.40
CA ALA A 167 -8.47 -0.21 -8.00
C ALA A 167 -8.49 1.15 -7.28
N ASP A 168 -7.80 2.17 -7.80
CA ASP A 168 -7.73 3.50 -7.23
C ASP A 168 -8.70 4.46 -7.93
N LYS A 169 -9.81 4.79 -7.25
CA LYS A 169 -10.84 5.66 -7.82
C LYS A 169 -10.33 7.06 -8.18
N VAL A 170 -9.34 7.58 -7.44
CA VAL A 170 -8.85 8.95 -7.63
C VAL A 170 -8.03 9.04 -8.91
N LEU A 171 -7.09 8.13 -9.11
CA LEU A 171 -6.32 8.06 -10.35
C LEU A 171 -7.20 7.60 -11.53
N MET A 172 -8.14 6.70 -11.28
CA MET A 172 -9.10 6.30 -12.32
C MET A 172 -9.92 7.51 -12.79
N ASP A 173 -10.59 8.25 -11.90
CA ASP A 173 -11.36 9.46 -12.23
C ASP A 173 -10.50 10.57 -12.89
N MET A 174 -9.21 10.61 -12.57
CA MET A 174 -8.27 11.56 -13.14
C MET A 174 -7.88 11.24 -14.60
N PHE A 175 -7.80 9.95 -14.96
CA PHE A 175 -7.35 9.49 -16.28
C PHE A 175 -8.48 8.94 -17.18
N ASP A 176 -9.69 8.73 -16.67
CA ASP A 176 -10.86 8.23 -17.45
C ASP A 176 -11.56 9.30 -18.32
N GLN A 177 -11.02 10.51 -18.42
CA GLN A 177 -11.72 11.63 -19.07
C GLN A 177 -11.72 11.55 -20.62
N ASP A 178 -11.01 10.57 -21.21
CA ASP A 178 -11.00 10.29 -22.64
C ASP A 178 -11.24 8.78 -22.86
N GLU A 179 -12.51 8.38 -23.04
CA GLU A 179 -12.90 7.05 -23.52
C GLU A 179 -12.23 6.76 -24.89
N ASP A 180 -11.10 6.05 -24.89
CA ASP A 180 -10.69 5.15 -26.00
C ASP A 180 -9.60 4.13 -25.60
N ILE A 181 -9.57 3.69 -24.35
CA ILE A 181 -8.76 2.51 -23.97
C ILE A 181 -9.66 1.29 -24.01
N GLY A 182 -9.74 0.68 -25.20
CA GLY A 182 -10.35 -0.63 -25.39
C GLY A 182 -9.84 -1.63 -24.36
N LEU A 183 -10.72 -1.99 -23.42
CA LEU A 183 -10.58 -3.09 -22.50
C LEU A 183 -10.59 -4.42 -23.29
N GLU A 184 -9.50 -4.72 -23.98
CA GLU A 184 -9.19 -6.10 -24.31
C GLU A 184 -8.63 -6.77 -23.06
N SER A 185 -9.54 -7.39 -22.30
CA SER A 185 -9.20 -8.39 -21.29
C SER A 185 -8.56 -9.59 -22.00
N GLN A 186 -7.25 -9.56 -22.14
CA GLN A 186 -6.46 -10.76 -22.35
C GLN A 186 -5.98 -11.21 -20.97
N CYS A 187 -6.75 -12.11 -20.34
CA CYS A 187 -6.22 -12.98 -19.29
C CYS A 187 -5.10 -13.84 -19.92
N GLY A 188 -3.86 -13.39 -19.76
CA GLY A 188 -2.67 -14.20 -19.99
C GLY A 188 -2.35 -14.97 -18.71
N ASP A 189 -2.23 -16.28 -18.85
CA ASP A 189 -1.95 -17.26 -17.81
C ASP A 189 -0.86 -16.82 -16.81
N GLU A 190 -1.18 -16.88 -15.52
CA GLU A 190 -0.16 -16.86 -14.46
C GLU A 190 0.78 -18.05 -14.64
N PRO A 191 2.11 -17.87 -14.62
CA PRO A 191 3.02 -19.00 -14.53
C PRO A 191 2.90 -19.59 -13.12
N SER A 192 2.21 -20.72 -13.01
CA SER A 192 2.22 -21.55 -11.79
C SER A 192 3.65 -22.02 -11.53
N SER A 193 4.37 -21.39 -10.60
CA SER A 193 5.66 -21.87 -10.13
C SER A 193 5.44 -23.02 -9.14
N THR A 194 5.24 -24.23 -9.65
CA THR A 194 5.51 -25.46 -8.90
C THR A 194 7.02 -25.64 -8.77
N GLY A 195 7.64 -24.92 -7.83
CA GLY A 195 8.98 -25.18 -7.33
C GLY A 195 8.88 -25.72 -5.90
N GLU A 196 9.79 -26.62 -5.51
CA GLU A 196 9.97 -26.99 -4.10
C GLU A 196 10.35 -25.72 -3.32
N VAL A 197 9.60 -25.41 -2.25
CA VAL A 197 9.82 -24.20 -1.44
C VAL A 197 11.00 -24.46 -0.49
N THR A 198 12.04 -23.64 -0.56
CA THR A 198 13.22 -23.78 0.32
C THR A 198 13.02 -23.06 1.65
N TYR A 199 13.82 -23.39 2.67
CA TYR A 199 13.76 -22.70 3.97
C TYR A 199 14.00 -21.19 3.83
N ASP A 200 14.99 -20.78 3.02
CA ASP A 200 15.26 -19.36 2.75
C ASP A 200 14.08 -18.66 2.09
N ASP A 201 13.36 -19.35 1.20
CA ASP A 201 12.15 -18.81 0.56
C ASP A 201 11.03 -18.63 1.59
N LEU A 202 10.85 -19.57 2.53
CA LEU A 202 9.89 -19.46 3.63
C LEU A 202 10.22 -18.25 4.52
N VAL A 203 11.46 -18.10 4.97
CA VAL A 203 11.86 -16.97 5.82
C VAL A 203 11.72 -15.64 5.09
N ARG A 204 12.13 -15.56 3.82
CA ARG A 204 11.97 -14.34 3.02
C ARG A 204 10.50 -13.98 2.80
N ALA A 205 9.67 -14.98 2.53
CA ALA A 205 8.22 -14.82 2.38
C ALA A 205 7.60 -14.34 3.69
N GLU A 206 8.01 -14.91 4.83
CA GLU A 206 7.52 -14.53 6.15
C GLU A 206 7.89 -13.08 6.51
N ILE A 207 9.14 -12.65 6.28
CA ILE A 207 9.53 -11.25 6.50
C ILE A 207 8.67 -10.29 5.67
N ALA A 208 8.36 -10.65 4.42
CA ALA A 208 7.50 -9.84 3.58
C ALA A 208 6.05 -9.81 4.09
N GLU A 209 5.55 -10.95 4.56
CA GLU A 209 4.22 -11.12 5.14
C GLU A 209 4.07 -10.34 6.45
N GLU A 210 5.00 -10.47 7.38
CA GLU A 210 5.07 -9.71 8.64
C GLU A 210 5.08 -8.20 8.41
N ARG A 211 5.85 -7.72 7.41
CA ARG A 211 5.87 -6.29 7.06
C ARG A 211 4.52 -5.82 6.52
N GLN A 212 3.82 -6.65 5.76
CA GLN A 212 2.50 -6.31 5.24
C GLN A 212 1.45 -6.36 6.35
N TYR A 213 1.47 -7.39 7.18
CA TYR A 213 0.61 -7.52 8.35
C TYR A 213 0.80 -6.34 9.31
N LEU A 214 2.05 -5.93 9.58
CA LEU A 214 2.34 -4.76 10.39
C LEU A 214 1.76 -3.47 9.80
N ARG A 215 1.71 -3.31 8.47
CA ARG A 215 1.03 -2.17 7.83
C ARG A 215 -0.47 -2.20 8.07
N GLU A 216 -1.09 -3.38 8.02
CA GLU A 216 -2.52 -3.55 8.29
C GLU A 216 -2.85 -3.29 9.75
N LEU A 217 -2.04 -3.78 10.69
CA LEU A 217 -2.14 -3.43 12.11
C LEU A 217 -2.00 -1.92 12.32
N ASN A 218 -1.04 -1.27 11.65
CA ASN A 218 -0.87 0.17 11.70
C ASN A 218 -2.08 0.93 11.13
N LEU A 219 -2.72 0.42 10.07
CA LEU A 219 -3.97 0.98 9.55
C LEU A 219 -5.09 0.87 10.60
N ILE A 220 -5.26 -0.29 11.21
CA ILE A 220 -6.25 -0.50 12.28
C ILE A 220 -5.99 0.46 13.45
N ILE A 221 -4.74 0.59 13.90
CA ILE A 221 -4.39 1.36 15.09
C ILE A 221 -4.40 2.88 14.80
N LYS A 222 -3.63 3.34 13.81
CA LYS A 222 -3.37 4.78 13.59
C LYS A 222 -4.48 5.48 12.80
N VAL A 223 -5.33 4.74 12.10
CA VAL A 223 -6.43 5.32 11.30
C VAL A 223 -7.77 5.02 11.94
N PHE A 224 -8.10 3.74 12.15
CA PHE A 224 -9.41 3.38 12.70
C PHE A 224 -9.49 3.66 14.20
N ARG A 225 -8.62 3.05 15.02
CA ARG A 225 -8.68 3.17 16.49
C ARG A 225 -8.49 4.61 16.96
N ASP A 226 -7.57 5.36 16.37
CA ASP A 226 -7.36 6.78 16.68
C ASP A 226 -8.62 7.64 16.44
N ALA A 227 -9.45 7.31 15.43
CA ALA A 227 -10.70 8.01 15.16
C ALA A 227 -11.75 7.84 16.26
N PHE A 228 -11.72 6.72 17.00
CA PHE A 228 -12.54 6.51 18.20
C PHE A 228 -11.94 7.25 19.41
N PHE A 229 -10.61 7.27 19.54
CA PHE A 229 -9.93 7.90 20.67
C PHE A 229 -10.09 9.43 20.69
N PHE A 230 -10.18 10.06 19.51
CA PHE A 230 -10.26 11.53 19.39
C PHE A 230 -11.53 12.13 20.03
N ASN A 231 -12.62 11.37 20.16
CA ASN A 231 -13.89 11.88 20.66
C ASN A 231 -14.36 11.15 21.93
N THR A 232 -13.70 11.47 23.04
CA THR A 232 -13.94 10.91 24.39
C THR A 232 -15.35 11.16 24.95
N LYS A 233 -16.15 12.02 24.31
CA LYS A 233 -17.56 12.24 24.67
C LYS A 233 -18.50 11.23 24.01
N LEU A 234 -18.11 10.66 22.87
CA LEU A 234 -18.90 9.69 22.12
C LEU A 234 -18.48 8.25 22.39
N PHE A 235 -17.19 8.02 22.67
CA PHE A 235 -16.63 6.70 22.90
C PHE A 235 -15.98 6.65 24.28
N THR A 236 -16.37 5.66 25.08
CA THR A 236 -15.73 5.38 26.36
C THR A 236 -14.48 4.50 26.15
N PRO A 237 -13.54 4.49 27.11
CA PRO A 237 -12.40 3.56 27.04
C PRO A 237 -12.83 2.10 26.89
N THR A 238 -13.93 1.71 27.54
CA THR A 238 -14.50 0.37 27.43
C THR A 238 -15.05 0.07 26.03
N ASP A 239 -15.66 1.05 25.34
CA ASP A 239 -16.10 0.84 23.95
C ASP A 239 -14.90 0.57 23.04
N ILE A 240 -13.80 1.30 23.23
CA ILE A 240 -12.57 1.13 22.44
C ILE A 240 -11.94 -0.24 22.74
N GLU A 241 -11.91 -0.65 24.01
CA GLU A 241 -11.39 -1.96 24.43
C GLU A 241 -12.22 -3.10 23.85
N VAL A 242 -13.56 -3.01 23.85
CA VAL A 242 -14.42 -4.04 23.24
C VAL A 242 -14.23 -4.13 21.72
N ILE A 243 -13.99 -3.00 21.03
CA ILE A 243 -13.88 -2.98 19.56
C ILE A 243 -12.51 -3.43 19.07
N PHE A 244 -11.45 -3.06 19.79
CA PHE A 244 -10.08 -3.30 19.33
C PHE A 244 -9.35 -4.38 20.14
N SER A 245 -9.92 -4.82 21.27
CA SER A 245 -9.32 -5.76 22.21
C SER A 245 -7.84 -5.41 22.44
N ASN A 246 -6.98 -6.40 22.47
CA ASN A 246 -5.53 -6.32 22.66
C ASN A 246 -4.74 -6.22 21.34
N ILE A 247 -5.28 -5.54 20.32
CA ILE A 247 -4.58 -5.29 19.05
C ILE A 247 -3.21 -4.61 19.22
N LEU A 248 -3.02 -3.84 20.29
CA LEU A 248 -1.76 -3.16 20.57
C LEU A 248 -0.67 -4.16 21.00
N ASP A 249 -1.03 -5.15 21.82
CA ASP A 249 -0.11 -6.19 22.27
C ASP A 249 0.30 -7.08 21.10
N ILE A 250 -0.66 -7.39 20.21
CA ILE A 250 -0.40 -8.10 18.95
C ILE A 250 0.59 -7.30 18.08
N HIS A 251 0.37 -5.99 17.92
CA HIS A 251 1.30 -5.14 17.16
C HIS A 251 2.70 -5.11 17.78
N GLU A 252 2.82 -5.02 19.11
CA GLU A 252 4.12 -5.05 19.79
C GLU A 252 4.85 -6.38 19.55
N LEU A 253 4.13 -7.50 19.66
CA LEU A 253 4.66 -8.83 19.34
C LEU A 253 5.15 -8.90 17.89
N THR A 254 4.33 -8.48 16.91
CA THR A 254 4.69 -8.47 15.48
C THR A 254 5.97 -7.66 15.23
N VAL A 255 6.10 -6.49 15.85
CA VAL A 255 7.34 -5.69 15.74
C VAL A 255 8.54 -6.42 16.34
N LYS A 256 8.39 -7.05 17.51
CA LYS A 256 9.46 -7.81 18.18
C LYS A 256 9.87 -9.01 17.34
N LEU A 257 8.92 -9.82 16.86
CA LEU A 257 9.18 -11.00 16.05
C LEU A 257 9.87 -10.64 14.73
N LEU A 258 9.35 -9.66 13.98
CA LEU A 258 9.96 -9.21 12.74
C LEU A 258 11.40 -8.75 12.95
N GLY A 259 11.66 -7.98 14.01
CA GLY A 259 13.02 -7.54 14.36
C GLY A 259 13.97 -8.71 14.65
N LEU A 260 13.51 -9.69 15.44
CA LEU A 260 14.31 -10.88 15.75
C LEU A 260 14.64 -11.71 14.50
N ILE A 261 13.68 -11.89 13.60
CA ILE A 261 13.88 -12.61 12.34
C ILE A 261 14.86 -11.84 11.44
N GLU A 262 14.69 -10.53 11.28
CA GLU A 262 15.59 -9.70 10.48
C GLU A 262 17.03 -9.73 11.03
N ASP A 263 17.20 -9.64 12.35
CA ASP A 263 18.50 -9.76 13.01
C ASP A 263 19.13 -11.15 12.80
N ALA A 264 18.34 -12.22 12.89
CA ALA A 264 18.82 -13.58 12.65
C ALA A 264 19.33 -13.77 11.21
N VAL A 265 18.60 -13.23 10.22
CA VAL A 265 19.02 -13.23 8.81
C VAL A 265 20.30 -12.41 8.62
N GLU A 266 20.42 -11.23 9.23
CA GLU A 266 21.61 -10.37 9.10
C GLU A 266 22.86 -11.00 9.75
N MET A 267 22.68 -11.74 10.84
CA MET A 267 23.76 -12.37 11.61
C MET A 267 24.12 -13.79 11.14
N THR A 268 23.45 -14.31 10.10
CA THR A 268 23.72 -15.63 9.54
C THR A 268 25.11 -15.68 8.91
N ALA A 269 25.93 -16.67 9.28
CA ALA A 269 27.28 -16.82 8.75
C ALA A 269 27.28 -17.40 7.32
N ASP A 270 28.29 -17.04 6.51
CA ASP A 270 28.42 -17.46 5.10
C ASP A 270 28.46 -18.99 4.89
N ASP A 271 28.79 -19.76 5.93
CA ASP A 271 28.86 -21.23 5.94
C ASP A 271 27.60 -21.92 6.49
N SER A 272 26.62 -21.15 6.96
CA SER A 272 25.35 -21.69 7.44
C SER A 272 24.44 -22.11 6.27
N PRO A 273 23.68 -23.21 6.39
CA PRO A 273 22.83 -23.70 5.30
C PRO A 273 21.64 -22.77 5.01
N HIS A 274 21.17 -22.05 6.03
CA HIS A 274 20.11 -21.04 6.00
C HIS A 274 20.12 -20.27 7.34
N PRO A 275 19.37 -19.16 7.48
CA PRO A 275 19.17 -18.49 8.76
C PRO A 275 18.51 -19.38 9.82
N LEU A 276 18.95 -19.26 11.08
CA LEU A 276 18.46 -20.08 12.20
C LEU A 276 17.38 -19.32 12.98
N VAL A 277 16.18 -19.22 12.40
CA VAL A 277 15.08 -18.43 12.97
C VAL A 277 14.29 -19.17 14.05
N GLY A 278 14.53 -20.47 14.26
CA GLY A 278 13.83 -21.28 15.26
C GLY A 278 13.92 -20.71 16.67
N SER A 279 15.10 -20.23 17.05
CA SER A 279 15.35 -19.58 18.34
C SER A 279 14.45 -18.33 18.57
N CYS A 280 14.18 -17.56 17.51
CA CYS A 280 13.33 -16.37 17.59
C CYS A 280 11.91 -16.73 18.01
N PHE A 281 11.38 -17.86 17.50
CA PHE A 281 10.05 -18.34 17.84
C PHE A 281 10.02 -19.06 19.19
N GLU A 282 11.06 -19.83 19.53
CA GLU A 282 11.19 -20.52 20.81
C GLU A 282 11.13 -19.53 21.97
N ASP A 283 11.96 -18.48 21.95
CA ASP A 283 12.04 -17.47 23.01
C ASP A 283 10.67 -16.82 23.24
N LEU A 284 9.98 -16.41 22.16
CA LEU A 284 8.67 -15.77 22.24
C LEU A 284 7.57 -16.73 22.69
N ALA A 285 7.64 -17.99 22.28
CA ALA A 285 6.68 -19.01 22.69
C ALA A 285 6.86 -19.38 24.17
N GLU A 286 8.10 -19.48 24.66
CA GLU A 286 8.41 -19.75 26.07
C GLU A 286 7.91 -18.61 26.98
N GLU A 287 8.06 -17.36 26.52
CA GLU A 287 7.55 -16.17 27.21
C GLU A 287 6.02 -16.01 27.15
N GLN A 288 5.29 -16.94 26.51
CA GLN A 288 3.84 -16.85 26.26
C GLN A 288 3.44 -15.55 25.53
N ALA A 289 4.34 -15.04 24.68
CA ALA A 289 4.14 -13.76 24.02
C ALA A 289 2.96 -13.78 23.02
N PHE A 290 2.54 -14.97 22.57
CA PHE A 290 1.43 -15.19 21.63
C PHE A 290 0.03 -15.27 22.29
N ASP A 291 -0.06 -15.34 23.63
CA ASP A 291 -1.33 -15.38 24.36
C ASP A 291 -2.32 -14.25 24.01
N PRO A 292 -1.88 -13.02 23.65
CA PRO A 292 -2.79 -11.99 23.17
C PRO A 292 -3.66 -12.44 22.00
N TYR A 293 -3.19 -13.29 21.10
CA TYR A 293 -4.00 -13.79 19.99
C TYR A 293 -5.21 -14.61 20.45
N GLU A 294 -5.11 -15.33 21.57
CA GLU A 294 -6.25 -16.08 22.11
C GLU A 294 -7.35 -15.13 22.56
N THR A 295 -6.98 -14.16 23.41
CA THR A 295 -7.94 -13.19 23.97
C THR A 295 -8.59 -12.38 22.85
N PHE A 296 -7.77 -11.89 21.91
CA PHE A 296 -8.24 -11.17 20.72
C PHE A 296 -9.30 -11.98 19.96
N SER A 297 -8.97 -13.23 19.65
CA SER A 297 -9.81 -14.09 18.83
C SER A 297 -11.11 -14.46 19.54
N GLN A 298 -11.07 -14.65 20.86
CA GLN A 298 -12.28 -14.86 21.65
C GLN A 298 -13.19 -13.64 21.60
N ASP A 299 -12.63 -12.44 21.75
CA ASP A 299 -13.39 -11.19 21.77
C ASP A 299 -14.01 -10.88 20.40
N ILE A 300 -13.20 -10.80 19.34
CA ILE A 300 -13.63 -10.36 18.01
C ILE A 300 -14.64 -11.33 17.38
N LEU A 301 -14.47 -12.64 17.61
CA LEU A 301 -15.42 -13.63 17.09
C LEU A 301 -16.70 -13.70 17.93
N SER A 302 -16.72 -13.16 19.15
CA SER A 302 -17.87 -13.25 20.04
C SER A 302 -19.13 -12.59 19.45
N ARG A 303 -20.31 -13.10 19.82
CA ARG A 303 -21.58 -12.43 19.50
C ARG A 303 -21.68 -11.04 20.15
N GLN A 304 -21.09 -10.90 21.34
CA GLN A 304 -21.10 -9.65 22.08
C GLN A 304 -20.38 -8.54 21.32
N TYR A 305 -19.27 -8.84 20.67
CA TYR A 305 -18.57 -7.91 19.78
C TYR A 305 -19.48 -7.40 18.67
N HIS A 306 -20.11 -8.31 17.93
CA HIS A 306 -20.98 -7.97 16.79
C HIS A 306 -22.18 -7.12 17.22
N GLU A 307 -22.84 -7.50 18.34
CA GLU A 307 -23.96 -6.75 18.90
C GLU A 307 -23.53 -5.36 19.40
N HIS A 308 -22.41 -5.28 20.12
CA HIS A 308 -21.89 -4.01 20.63
C HIS A 308 -21.51 -3.07 19.48
N PHE A 309 -20.76 -3.56 18.49
CA PHE A 309 -20.34 -2.80 17.32
C PHE A 309 -21.54 -2.29 16.51
N SER A 310 -22.51 -3.17 16.23
CA SER A 310 -23.74 -2.80 15.52
C SER A 310 -24.54 -1.73 16.28
N ASN A 311 -24.67 -1.88 17.60
CA ASN A 311 -25.39 -0.91 18.43
C ASN A 311 -24.69 0.45 18.47
N LEU A 312 -23.36 0.47 18.48
CA LEU A 312 -22.58 1.70 18.44
C LEU A 312 -22.75 2.41 17.09
N MET A 313 -22.65 1.67 15.98
CA MET A 313 -22.78 2.21 14.63
C MET A 313 -24.21 2.68 14.31
N ALA A 314 -25.22 2.15 14.99
CA ALA A 314 -26.61 2.60 14.87
C ALA A 314 -26.87 3.99 15.49
N LYS A 315 -25.97 4.51 16.35
CA LYS A 315 -26.16 5.81 17.01
C LYS A 315 -25.95 6.95 15.99
N PRO A 316 -26.91 7.88 15.81
CA PRO A 316 -26.77 8.98 14.85
C PRO A 316 -25.56 9.89 15.11
N ALA A 317 -25.21 10.11 16.38
CA ALA A 317 -24.04 10.91 16.75
C ALA A 317 -22.71 10.27 16.31
N VAL A 318 -22.62 8.94 16.35
CA VAL A 318 -21.44 8.19 15.89
C VAL A 318 -21.32 8.27 14.37
N ALA A 319 -22.45 8.11 13.66
CA ALA A 319 -22.48 8.24 12.21
C ALA A 319 -22.03 9.64 11.75
N HIS A 320 -22.53 10.71 12.38
CA HIS A 320 -22.13 12.08 12.06
C HIS A 320 -20.66 12.36 12.38
N HIS A 321 -20.14 11.82 13.49
CA HIS A 321 -18.71 11.94 13.83
C HIS A 321 -17.83 11.36 12.72
N PHE A 322 -18.08 10.11 12.31
CA PHE A 322 -17.27 9.47 11.28
C PHE A 322 -17.42 10.12 9.90
N GLN A 323 -18.61 10.57 9.54
CA GLN A 323 -18.82 11.34 8.30
C GLN A 323 -18.06 12.67 8.27
N SER A 324 -17.77 13.26 9.44
CA SER A 324 -17.02 14.51 9.54
C SER A 324 -15.51 14.35 9.40
N ILE A 325 -14.98 13.13 9.57
CA ILE A 325 -13.54 12.86 9.47
C ILE A 325 -13.09 12.87 8.01
N ALA A 326 -13.74 12.07 7.18
CA ALA A 326 -13.50 12.01 5.74
C ALA A 326 -14.71 11.39 5.03
N GLU A 327 -14.84 11.70 3.74
CA GLU A 327 -15.85 11.08 2.88
C GLU A 327 -15.66 9.56 2.82
N GLY A 328 -16.74 8.80 2.99
CA GLY A 328 -16.72 7.33 3.01
C GLY A 328 -16.15 6.69 4.28
N PHE A 329 -15.65 7.47 5.25
CA PHE A 329 -15.02 6.91 6.45
C PHE A 329 -16.00 6.12 7.32
N LYS A 330 -17.24 6.59 7.46
CA LYS A 330 -18.29 5.86 8.19
C LYS A 330 -18.53 4.49 7.58
N GLU A 331 -18.62 4.39 6.26
CA GLU A 331 -18.83 3.14 5.54
C GLU A 331 -17.61 2.21 5.70
N ALA A 332 -16.39 2.76 5.65
CA ALA A 332 -15.17 2.01 5.93
C ALA A 332 -15.17 1.45 7.37
N VAL A 333 -15.53 2.25 8.37
CA VAL A 333 -15.68 1.76 9.75
C VAL A 333 -16.76 0.68 9.81
N GLN A 334 -17.91 0.88 9.18
CA GLN A 334 -19.04 -0.05 9.31
C GLN A 334 -18.81 -1.40 8.62
N TYR A 335 -18.14 -1.42 7.47
CA TYR A 335 -18.09 -2.61 6.61
C TYR A 335 -16.67 -3.15 6.36
N VAL A 336 -15.64 -2.32 6.49
CA VAL A 336 -14.24 -2.73 6.26
C VAL A 336 -13.54 -3.07 7.57
N LEU A 337 -13.69 -2.25 8.61
CA LEU A 337 -13.04 -2.50 9.90
C LEU A 337 -13.36 -3.90 10.48
N PRO A 338 -14.60 -4.41 10.47
CA PRO A 338 -14.87 -5.78 10.96
C PRO A 338 -14.10 -6.86 10.19
N GLN A 339 -13.82 -6.65 8.89
CA GLN A 339 -13.02 -7.57 8.10
C GLN A 339 -11.53 -7.44 8.44
N LEU A 340 -11.04 -6.22 8.63
CA LEU A 340 -9.66 -5.98 9.08
C LEU A 340 -9.38 -6.59 10.46
N MET A 341 -10.36 -6.54 11.37
CA MET A 341 -10.24 -7.16 12.69
C MET A 341 -10.16 -8.70 12.64
N MET A 342 -10.47 -9.33 11.50
CA MET A 342 -10.27 -10.77 11.31
C MET A 342 -8.83 -11.13 10.92
N VAL A 343 -8.04 -10.19 10.41
CA VAL A 343 -6.68 -10.45 9.92
C VAL A 343 -5.79 -11.09 11.01
N PRO A 344 -5.73 -10.58 12.26
CA PRO A 344 -4.89 -11.21 13.29
C PRO A 344 -5.28 -12.65 13.62
N VAL A 345 -6.56 -13.01 13.47
CA VAL A 345 -7.04 -14.38 13.69
C VAL A 345 -6.44 -15.31 12.63
N TYR A 346 -6.48 -14.90 11.36
CA TYR A 346 -5.90 -15.69 10.27
C TYR A 346 -4.38 -15.74 10.35
N HIS A 347 -3.75 -14.61 10.69
CA HIS A 347 -2.30 -14.51 10.82
C HIS A 347 -1.75 -15.44 11.90
N CYS A 348 -2.43 -15.54 13.05
CA CYS A 348 -2.03 -16.48 14.09
C CYS A 348 -2.13 -17.95 13.65
N LEU A 349 -3.17 -18.30 12.89
CA LEU A 349 -3.31 -19.65 12.34
C LEU A 349 -2.19 -19.98 11.33
N HIS A 350 -1.79 -19.00 10.52
CA HIS A 350 -0.66 -19.12 9.60
C HIS A 350 0.65 -19.44 10.31
N TYR A 351 0.95 -18.83 11.48
CA TYR A 351 2.16 -19.17 12.23
C TYR A 351 2.28 -20.66 12.57
N PHE A 352 1.19 -21.34 12.91
CA PHE A 352 1.25 -22.77 13.23
C PHE A 352 1.62 -23.61 12.00
N GLU A 353 1.12 -23.24 10.82
CA GLU A 353 1.46 -23.90 9.57
C GLU A 353 2.89 -23.59 9.13
N LEU A 354 3.31 -22.33 9.25
CA LEU A 354 4.66 -21.87 8.97
C LEU A 354 5.71 -22.61 9.82
N LEU A 355 5.50 -22.70 11.14
CA LEU A 355 6.44 -23.36 12.04
C LEU A 355 6.65 -24.82 11.67
N GLN A 356 5.59 -25.52 11.26
CA GLN A 356 5.70 -26.89 10.76
C GLN A 356 6.52 -26.95 9.46
N GLN A 357 6.29 -26.02 8.53
CA GLN A 357 7.05 -25.96 7.28
C GLN A 357 8.52 -25.62 7.51
N LEU A 358 8.84 -24.69 8.41
CA LEU A 358 10.22 -24.37 8.79
C LEU A 358 10.88 -25.61 9.41
N GLN A 359 10.20 -26.31 10.32
CA GLN A 359 10.74 -27.52 10.94
C GLN A 359 11.06 -28.60 9.91
N ASP A 360 10.15 -28.83 8.95
CA ASP A 360 10.30 -29.88 7.93
C ASP A 360 11.41 -29.57 6.90
N ASN A 361 11.72 -28.28 6.68
CA ASN A 361 12.69 -27.82 5.67
C ASN A 361 14.03 -27.37 6.26
N SER A 362 14.18 -27.32 7.59
CA SER A 362 15.43 -26.96 8.24
C SER A 362 16.49 -28.04 8.01
N GLN A 363 17.72 -27.62 7.74
CA GLN A 363 18.90 -28.46 7.52
C GLN A 363 19.85 -28.46 8.73
N ASP A 364 19.50 -27.73 9.79
CA ASP A 364 20.27 -27.62 11.02
C ASP A 364 19.55 -28.29 12.21
N GLU A 365 20.26 -29.15 12.95
CA GLU A 365 19.66 -29.94 14.04
C GLU A 365 19.25 -29.09 15.24
N ASP A 366 20.01 -28.03 15.55
CA ASP A 366 19.72 -27.15 16.68
C ASP A 366 18.48 -26.28 16.37
N ASP A 367 18.41 -25.73 15.15
CA ASP A 367 17.23 -24.99 14.66
C ASP A 367 15.96 -25.84 14.64
N GLN A 368 16.06 -27.11 14.20
CA GLN A 368 14.93 -28.05 14.25
C GLN A 368 14.41 -28.28 15.67
N GLU A 369 15.29 -28.41 16.67
CA GLU A 369 14.86 -28.58 18.06
C GLU A 369 14.26 -27.29 18.64
N CYS A 370 14.79 -26.11 18.32
CA CYS A 370 14.16 -24.82 18.67
C CYS A 370 12.74 -24.72 18.10
N LEU A 371 12.55 -25.01 16.81
CA LEU A 371 11.24 -24.98 16.15
C LEU A 371 10.26 -25.96 16.78
N LYS A 372 10.72 -27.17 17.10
CA LYS A 372 9.89 -28.18 17.78
C LYS A 372 9.50 -27.77 19.19
N GLN A 373 10.37 -27.08 19.93
CA GLN A 373 10.05 -26.51 21.24
C GLN A 373 9.01 -25.39 21.10
N ALA A 374 9.17 -24.48 20.13
CA ALA A 374 8.20 -23.44 19.84
C ALA A 374 6.82 -24.02 19.48
N ILE A 375 6.75 -25.00 18.57
CA ILE A 375 5.52 -25.71 18.21
C ILE A 375 4.88 -26.32 19.47
N THR A 376 5.68 -27.01 20.30
CA THR A 376 5.19 -27.67 21.51
C THR A 376 4.60 -26.67 22.52
N ALA A 377 5.28 -25.54 22.74
CA ALA A 377 4.80 -24.48 23.62
C ALA A 377 3.49 -23.86 23.12
N LEU A 378 3.32 -23.76 21.80
CA LEU A 378 2.14 -23.18 21.15
C LEU A 378 0.95 -24.13 20.97
N LEU A 379 1.08 -25.44 21.25
CA LEU A 379 0.01 -26.43 21.05
C LEU A 379 -1.30 -26.08 21.78
N ASN A 380 -1.20 -25.50 22.98
CA ASN A 380 -2.37 -25.10 23.77
C ASN A 380 -3.10 -23.93 23.09
N LEU A 381 -2.34 -22.93 22.63
CA LEU A 381 -2.86 -21.79 21.89
C LEU A 381 -3.51 -22.24 20.58
N GLN A 382 -2.82 -23.07 19.79
CA GLN A 382 -3.34 -23.64 18.54
C GLN A 382 -4.67 -24.37 18.77
N SER A 383 -4.71 -25.26 19.77
CA SER A 383 -5.93 -26.01 20.12
C SER A 383 -7.09 -25.10 20.55
N SER A 384 -6.77 -23.98 21.21
CA SER A 384 -7.78 -23.00 21.61
C SER A 384 -8.28 -22.19 20.41
N MET A 385 -7.36 -21.67 19.60
CA MET A 385 -7.61 -20.93 18.36
C MET A 385 -8.50 -21.71 17.40
N GLU A 386 -8.16 -22.97 17.11
CA GLU A 386 -8.97 -23.85 16.26
C GLU A 386 -10.38 -24.07 16.81
N ARG A 387 -10.51 -24.22 18.14
CA ARG A 387 -11.81 -24.39 18.81
C ARG A 387 -12.65 -23.12 18.75
N ILE A 388 -12.04 -21.96 18.95
CA ILE A 388 -12.71 -20.66 18.85
C ILE A 388 -13.19 -20.48 17.41
N TYR A 389 -12.31 -20.66 16.43
CA TYR A 389 -12.62 -20.48 15.02
C TYR A 389 -13.73 -21.44 14.55
N SER A 390 -13.65 -22.73 14.91
CA SER A 390 -14.63 -23.76 14.56
C SER A 390 -16.03 -23.50 15.11
N LYS A 391 -16.16 -22.80 16.24
CA LYS A 391 -17.47 -22.42 16.81
C LYS A 391 -18.17 -21.32 16.00
N HIS A 392 -17.41 -20.54 15.24
CA HIS A 392 -17.89 -19.33 14.56
C HIS A 392 -18.02 -19.50 13.04
N LEU A 393 -17.44 -20.56 12.46
CA LEU A 393 -17.74 -21.00 11.10
C LEU A 393 -19.27 -21.21 10.96
N PRO A 394 -19.94 -20.55 9.99
CA PRO A 394 -21.33 -20.84 9.72
C PRO A 394 -21.44 -22.31 9.33
N ARG A 395 -22.10 -23.12 10.18
CA ARG A 395 -22.49 -24.49 9.81
C ARG A 395 -23.26 -24.41 8.50
N ARG A 396 -22.62 -24.78 7.38
CA ARG A 396 -23.32 -25.02 6.12
C ARG A 396 -24.43 -26.01 6.43
N LYS A 397 -25.69 -25.56 6.37
CA LYS A 397 -26.82 -26.48 6.37
C LYS A 397 -26.66 -27.33 5.12
N PRO A 398 -26.62 -28.67 5.20
CA PRO A 398 -26.75 -29.49 4.01
C PRO A 398 -28.12 -29.16 3.39
N GLY A 399 -28.07 -28.58 2.20
CA GLY A 399 -29.23 -28.36 1.34
C GLY A 399 -29.46 -29.58 0.46
#